data_AF-A0A8X6HD99-F1
#
_entry.id   AF-A0A8X6HD99-F1
#
_cell.length_a   1.000
_cell.length_b   1.000
_cell.length_c   1.000
_cell.angle_alpha   90.00
_cell.angle_beta   90.00
_cell.angle_gamma   90.00
#
_symmetry.space_group_name_H-M   'P 1'
#
loop_
_entity.id
_entity.type
_entity.pdbx_description
1 polymer ?
#
loop_
_entity_poly.entity_id
_entity_poly.type
_entity_poly.pdbx_seq_one_letter_code
_entity_poly.pdbx_strand_id
1 'polypeptide(L)'
;MGSNQVEYLGYLITAEGSLPLPEKVEAIINCKLPDTTHELRTFLGLINFYRWLYEDAAKNQAPLHDLLKGAKKKDRSKVQWTEDTVKNFE
;
A
#
# COMPACT_ATOMS: atom_id res chain seq x y z
N MET A 1 -6.21 30.96 17.68
CA MET A 1 -4.99 30.52 16.95
C MET A 1 -5.45 29.51 15.94
N GLY A 2 -5.37 29.85 14.64
CA GLY A 2 -5.88 28.99 13.57
C GLY A 2 -4.96 27.81 13.35
N SER A 3 -5.49 26.60 13.37
CA SER A 3 -4.76 25.40 12.98
C SER A 3 -4.44 25.51 11.49
N ASN A 4 -3.15 25.63 11.15
CA ASN A 4 -2.65 25.66 9.76
C ASN A 4 -2.77 24.30 9.04
N GLN A 5 -3.56 23.38 9.60
CA GLN A 5 -3.67 21.99 9.19
C GLN A 5 -5.14 21.57 9.39
N VAL A 6 -5.76 20.99 8.36
CA VAL A 6 -7.16 20.54 8.40
C VAL A 6 -7.23 19.09 7.95
N GLU A 7 -7.88 18.25 8.73
CA GLU A 7 -8.16 16.87 8.34
C GLU A 7 -9.38 16.80 7.41
N TYR A 8 -9.19 16.25 6.21
CA TYR A 8 -10.23 16.13 5.20
C TYR A 8 -10.06 14.85 4.39
N LEU A 9 -11.09 14.00 4.34
CA LEU A 9 -11.12 12.73 3.59
C LEU A 9 -9.94 11.78 3.87
N GLY A 10 -9.39 11.80 5.09
CA GLY A 10 -8.23 10.97 5.45
C GLY A 10 -6.88 11.58 5.08
N TYR A 11 -6.85 12.87 4.73
CA TYR A 11 -5.65 13.65 4.46
C TYR A 11 -5.55 14.82 5.42
N LEU A 12 -4.33 15.14 5.82
CA LEU A 12 -3.96 16.37 6.50
C LEU A 12 -3.61 17.43 5.44
N ILE A 13 -4.50 18.40 5.24
CA ILE A 13 -4.31 19.51 4.33
C ILE A 13 -3.58 20.62 5.09
N THR A 14 -2.37 20.92 4.64
CA THR A 14 -1.50 21.99 5.18
C THR A 14 -1.25 23.05 4.13
N ALA A 15 -0.70 24.19 4.52
CA ALA A 15 -0.32 25.26 3.58
C ALA A 15 0.72 24.82 2.52
N GLU A 16 1.51 23.78 2.83
CA GLU A 16 2.56 23.24 1.96
C GLU A 16 2.05 22.11 1.05
N GLY A 17 0.88 21.55 1.34
CA GLY A 17 0.26 20.48 0.55
C GLY A 17 -0.63 19.56 1.37
N SER A 18 -1.11 18.50 0.71
CA SER A 18 -1.84 17.41 1.36
C SER A 18 -0.88 16.29 1.76
N LEU A 19 -1.00 15.81 2.99
CA LEU A 19 -0.29 14.64 3.49
C LEU A 19 -1.31 13.57 3.88
N PRO A 20 -1.03 12.27 3.68
CA PRO A 20 -1.87 11.22 4.23
C PRO A 20 -1.85 11.28 5.76
N LEU A 21 -2.96 10.94 6.41
CA LEU A 21 -2.99 10.85 7.86
C LEU A 21 -1.96 9.81 8.35
N PRO A 22 -1.16 10.12 9.40
CA PRO A 22 -0.18 9.21 9.95
C PRO A 22 -0.78 7.84 10.30
N GLU A 23 -2.01 7.82 10.84
CA GLU A 23 -2.73 6.59 11.17
C GLU A 23 -2.95 5.67 9.95
N LYS A 24 -3.19 6.24 8.76
CA LYS A 24 -3.35 5.47 7.51
C LYS A 24 -2.02 4.91 7.04
N VAL A 25 -0.94 5.68 7.18
CA VAL A 25 0.41 5.25 6.83
C VAL A 25 0.89 4.16 7.79
N GLU A 26 0.68 4.32 9.09
CA GLU A 26 0.99 3.32 10.11
C GLU A 26 0.22 2.02 9.90
N ALA A 27 -1.06 2.09 9.50
CA ALA A 27 -1.84 0.89 9.19
C ALA A 27 -1.28 0.11 7.98
N ILE A 28 -0.64 0.80 7.03
CA ILE A 28 0.04 0.18 5.88
C ILE A 28 1.35 -0.45 6.30
N ILE A 29 2.16 0.27 7.09
CA ILE A 29 3.44 -0.22 7.60
C ILE A 29 3.25 -1.44 8.51
N ASN A 30 2.24 -1.41 9.37
CA ASN A 30 1.89 -2.52 10.26
C ASN A 30 0.99 -3.56 9.59
N CYS A 31 0.78 -3.48 8.28
CA CYS A 31 -0.05 -4.44 7.58
C CYS A 31 0.61 -5.81 7.62
N LYS A 32 -0.14 -6.83 8.06
CA LYS A 32 0.36 -8.20 8.07
C LYS A 32 0.57 -8.70 6.65
N LEU A 33 1.53 -9.60 6.50
CA LEU A 33 1.79 -10.27 5.22
C LEU A 33 0.48 -10.94 4.72
N PRO A 34 -0.03 -10.57 3.54
CA PRO A 34 -1.27 -11.12 3.02
C PRO A 34 -1.16 -12.62 2.74
N ASP A 35 -2.07 -13.45 3.25
CA ASP A 35 -2.04 -14.91 3.00
C ASP A 35 -2.71 -15.23 1.65
N THR A 36 -3.65 -14.38 1.21
CA THR A 36 -4.43 -14.61 -0.02
C THR A 36 -4.14 -13.61 -1.14
N THR A 37 -4.29 -14.07 -2.38
CA THR A 37 -4.14 -13.22 -3.58
C THR A 37 -5.13 -12.04 -3.59
N HIS A 38 -6.28 -12.19 -2.92
CA HIS A 38 -7.24 -11.12 -2.72
C HIS A 38 -6.73 -10.03 -1.77
N GLU A 39 -6.15 -10.41 -0.63
CA GLU A 39 -5.56 -9.46 0.33
C GLU A 39 -4.35 -8.76 -0.28
N LEU A 40 -3.46 -9.49 -0.98
CA LEU A 40 -2.31 -8.91 -1.67
C LEU A 40 -2.75 -7.88 -2.72
N ARG A 41 -3.80 -8.17 -3.49
CA ARG A 41 -4.34 -7.22 -4.48
C ARG A 41 -4.97 -5.99 -3.82
N THR A 42 -5.63 -6.17 -2.68
CA THR A 42 -6.18 -5.05 -1.89
C THR A 42 -5.05 -4.17 -1.34
N PHE A 43 -4.00 -4.79 -0.79
CA PHE A 43 -2.81 -4.10 -0.31
C PHE A 43 -2.11 -3.31 -1.43
N LEU A 44 -1.86 -3.92 -2.59
CA LEU A 44 -1.26 -3.22 -3.73
C LEU A 44 -2.13 -2.06 -4.23
N GLY A 45 -3.46 -2.20 -4.19
CA GLY A 45 -4.38 -1.10 -4.47
C GLY A 45 -4.21 0.08 -3.51
N LEU A 46 -4.01 -0.21 -2.22
CA LEU A 46 -3.76 0.78 -1.18
C LEU A 46 -2.40 1.46 -1.36
N ILE A 47 -1.32 0.72 -1.61
CA ILE A 47 0.01 1.31 -1.88
C ILE A 47 -0.06 2.18 -3.14
N ASN A 48 -0.79 1.76 -4.18
CA ASN A 48 -0.92 2.55 -5.40
C ASN A 48 -1.69 3.86 -5.17
N PHE A 49 -2.64 3.90 -4.23
CA PHE A 49 -3.30 5.12 -3.80
C PHE A 49 -2.32 6.13 -3.16
N TYR A 50 -1.27 5.62 -2.49
CA TYR A 50 -0.18 6.44 -1.92
C TYR A 50 1.08 6.46 -2.77
N ARG A 51 1.01 6.10 -4.07
CA ARG A 51 2.18 6.05 -4.97
C ARG A 51 2.96 7.36 -5.03
N TRP A 52 2.28 8.49 -4.93
CA TRP A 52 2.89 9.83 -4.92
C TRP A 52 3.77 10.12 -3.69
N LEU A 53 3.68 9.31 -2.63
CA LEU A 53 4.50 9.46 -1.42
C LEU A 53 5.87 8.76 -1.53
N TYR A 54 6.03 7.84 -2.49
CA TYR A 54 7.23 7.01 -2.62
C TYR A 54 7.79 7.10 -4.03
N GLU A 55 9.00 7.63 -4.14
CA GLU A 55 9.81 7.50 -5.36
C GLU A 55 10.13 6.01 -5.58
N ASP A 56 10.04 5.53 -6.83
CA ASP A 56 10.25 4.13 -7.21
C ASP A 56 9.27 3.07 -6.67
N ALA A 57 8.08 3.46 -6.17
CA ALA A 57 7.06 2.50 -5.73
C ALA A 57 6.77 1.38 -6.75
N ALA A 58 6.81 1.69 -8.05
CA ALA A 58 6.58 0.71 -9.11
C ALA A 58 7.64 -0.42 -9.13
N LYS A 59 8.89 -0.11 -8.80
CA LYS A 59 10.01 -1.07 -8.83
C LYS A 59 9.88 -2.10 -7.71
N ASN A 60 9.52 -1.65 -6.50
CA ASN A 60 9.31 -2.51 -5.34
C ASN A 60 8.01 -3.33 -5.48
N GLN A 61 6.99 -2.77 -6.12
CA GLN A 61 5.72 -3.45 -6.37
C GLN A 61 5.78 -4.49 -7.51
N ALA A 62 6.73 -4.38 -8.45
CA ALA A 62 6.85 -5.29 -9.58
C ALA A 62 6.88 -6.78 -9.19
N PRO A 63 7.73 -7.25 -8.24
CA PRO A 63 7.74 -8.64 -7.81
C PRO A 63 6.43 -9.06 -7.12
N LEU A 64 5.76 -8.16 -6.41
CA LEU A 64 4.46 -8.42 -5.79
C LEU A 64 3.35 -8.55 -6.84
N HIS A 65 3.42 -7.79 -7.93
CA HIS A 65 2.51 -7.93 -9.07
C HIS A 65 2.73 -9.24 -9.84
N ASP A 66 3.96 -9.75 -9.88
CA ASP A 66 4.28 -11.04 -10.49
C ASP A 66 3.64 -12.20 -9.73
N LEU A 67 3.53 -12.11 -8.40
CA LEU A 67 2.75 -13.08 -7.59
C LEU A 67 1.26 -13.12 -7.93
N LEU A 68 0.73 -12.05 -8.53
CA LEU A 68 -0.66 -11.97 -8.99
C LEU A 68 -0.83 -12.36 -10.46
N LYS A 69 0.24 -12.58 -11.22
CA LYS A 69 0.16 -13.04 -12.62
C LYS A 69 -0.42 -14.45 -12.65
N GLY A 70 -1.59 -14.60 -13.28
CA GLY A 70 -2.33 -15.86 -13.36
C GLY A 70 -3.43 -16.04 -12.31
N ALA A 71 -3.46 -15.22 -11.25
CA ALA A 71 -4.55 -15.23 -10.28
C ALA A 71 -5.82 -14.57 -10.84
N LYS A 72 -6.96 -15.26 -10.79
CA LYS A 72 -8.26 -14.70 -11.23
C LYS A 72 -8.65 -13.48 -10.39
N LYS A 73 -9.52 -12.61 -10.92
CA LYS A 73 -9.91 -11.34 -10.28
C LYS A 73 -10.59 -11.52 -8.91
N LYS A 74 -11.26 -12.65 -8.69
CA LYS A 74 -11.88 -13.05 -7.40
C LYS A 74 -11.17 -14.26 -6.77
N ASP A 75 -9.94 -14.52 -7.18
CA ASP A 75 -9.17 -15.62 -6.61
C ASP A 75 -8.83 -15.32 -5.15
N ARG A 76 -8.91 -16.35 -4.33
CA ARG A 76 -8.53 -16.34 -2.90
C ARG A 76 -7.49 -17.42 -2.62
N SER A 77 -6.83 -17.90 -3.68
CA SER A 77 -5.68 -18.78 -3.60
C SER A 77 -4.61 -18.19 -2.68
N LYS A 78 -3.89 -19.09 -2.00
CA LYS A 78 -2.78 -18.70 -1.15
C LYS A 78 -1.66 -18.11 -1.99
N VAL A 79 -1.08 -17.01 -1.51
CA VAL A 79 0.07 -16.39 -2.14
C VAL A 79 1.30 -17.27 -1.87
N GLN A 80 2.05 -17.57 -2.93
CA GLN A 80 3.31 -18.29 -2.82
C GLN A 80 4.42 -17.28 -2.52
N TRP A 81 4.62 -16.98 -1.24
CA TRP A 81 5.68 -16.08 -0.81
C TRP A 81 7.06 -16.74 -0.98
N THR A 82 7.96 -15.99 -1.58
CA THR A 82 9.38 -16.32 -1.73
C THR A 82 10.21 -15.33 -0.94
N GLU A 83 11.46 -15.68 -0.61
CA GLU A 83 12.35 -14.79 0.15
C GLU A 83 12.50 -13.41 -0.51
N ASP A 84 12.59 -13.37 -1.84
CA ASP A 84 12.64 -12.11 -2.61
C ASP A 84 11.36 -11.27 -2.47
N THR A 85 10.18 -11.89 -2.41
CA THR A 85 8.91 -11.17 -2.35
C THR A 85 8.56 -10.73 -0.94
N VAL A 86 8.98 -11.47 0.09
CA VAL A 86 8.92 -11.05 1.49
C VAL A 86 9.81 -9.83 1.71
N LYS A 87 11.04 -9.86 1.18
CA LYS A 87 11.98 -8.74 1.28
C LYS A 87 11.49 -7.45 0.59
N ASN A 88 10.66 -7.57 -0.44
CA ASN A 88 10.06 -6.41 -1.11
C ASN A 88 8.77 -5.92 -0.44
N PHE A 89 8.23 -6.69 0.51
CA PHE A 89 7.07 -6.31 1.31
C PHE A 89 7.47 -5.58 2.60
N GLU A 90 8.58 -5.98 3.23
CA GLU A 90 9.23 -5.30 4.35
C GLU A 90 9.96 -4.01 3.94
#